data_AF-A0A846U548-F1
#
_entry.id   AF-A0A846U548-F1
#
_cell.length_a   1.000
_cell.length_b   1.000
_cell.length_c   1.000
_cell.angle_alpha   90.00
_cell.angle_beta   90.00
_cell.angle_gamma   90.00
#
_symmetry.space_group_name_H-M   'P 1'
#
loop_
_entity.id
_entity.type
_entity.pdbx_description
1 polymer ?
#
loop_
_entity_poly.entity_id
_entity_poly.type
_entity_poly.pdbx_seq_one_letter_code
_entity_poly.pdbx_strand_id
1 'polypeptide(L)'
;MSTAFAPSWKRAAAVLALMLGAVVLAQAFTPRARLAALSSDLKLETAIPRAFAGWRVDNGTVAQVINPQQVALLNTLYAQTLTRTYIGPTGERVMLSIAYGAAQAGELELHRPEVCYVAQGFQIRGGGHASLQADATRVPVQRLLASLGARSEPISYWMRVGDDVIPSGMQQQVSRLKQGLRGWIPDGLLFRVSTIATDTAPAYQMQERFMADLLQSVDPRTRRFLIGPVSPSRDGAHPAADASVAATAP
;
A
#
# COMPACT_ATOMS: atom_id res chain seq x y z
N MET A 1 18.79 48.27 -35.52
CA MET A 1 19.53 47.19 -36.22
C MET A 1 19.29 45.90 -35.44
N SER A 2 18.47 44.99 -35.97
CA SER A 2 18.12 43.72 -35.31
C SER A 2 18.98 42.63 -35.93
N THR A 3 19.98 42.12 -35.19
CA THR A 3 20.78 40.98 -35.61
C THR A 3 20.02 39.70 -35.26
N ALA A 4 19.32 39.15 -36.24
CA ALA A 4 18.75 37.81 -36.13
C ALA A 4 19.89 36.80 -36.00
N PHE A 5 20.01 36.19 -34.82
CA PHE A 5 20.90 35.05 -34.57
C PHE A 5 20.38 33.85 -35.39
N ALA A 6 20.89 33.67 -36.62
CA ALA A 6 20.64 32.45 -37.37
C ALA A 6 21.52 31.33 -36.77
N PRO A 7 20.94 30.28 -36.16
CA PRO A 7 21.74 29.18 -35.62
C PRO A 7 22.51 28.50 -36.75
N SER A 8 23.82 28.30 -36.58
CA SER A 8 24.61 27.57 -37.58
C SER A 8 24.09 26.14 -37.71
N TRP A 9 23.95 25.64 -38.94
CA TRP A 9 23.37 24.33 -39.23
C TRP A 9 24.00 23.18 -38.42
N LYS A 10 25.30 23.31 -38.07
CA LYS A 10 26.03 22.39 -37.19
C LYS A 10 25.45 22.32 -35.78
N ARG A 11 25.05 23.46 -35.21
CA ARG A 11 24.40 23.53 -33.88
C ARG A 11 23.00 22.93 -33.94
N ALA A 12 22.25 23.22 -35.00
CA ALA A 12 20.93 22.61 -35.22
C ALA A 12 21.02 21.08 -35.35
N ALA A 13 22.00 20.57 -36.11
CA ALA A 13 22.24 19.14 -36.25
C ALA A 13 22.66 18.47 -34.94
N ALA A 14 23.53 19.11 -34.15
CA ALA A 14 23.93 18.60 -32.84
C ALA A 14 22.76 18.54 -31.85
N VAL A 15 21.90 19.57 -31.82
CA VAL A 15 20.69 19.59 -30.99
C VAL A 15 19.72 18.50 -31.44
N LEU A 16 19.50 18.33 -32.74
CA LEU A 16 18.63 17.26 -33.27
C LEU A 16 19.16 15.87 -32.89
N ALA A 17 20.48 15.64 -33.00
CA ALA A 17 21.10 14.38 -32.60
C ALA A 17 20.95 14.12 -31.09
N LEU A 18 21.09 15.15 -30.25
CA LEU A 18 20.83 15.06 -28.81
C LEU A 18 19.36 14.75 -28.51
N MET A 19 18.41 15.38 -29.21
CA MET A 19 16.99 15.13 -29.03
C MET A 19 16.60 13.70 -29.47
N LEU A 20 17.09 13.25 -30.62
CA LEU A 20 16.87 11.88 -31.10
C LEU A 20 17.54 10.86 -30.18
N GLY A 21 18.75 11.14 -29.70
CA GLY A 21 19.43 10.35 -28.69
C GLY A 21 18.60 10.23 -27.41
N ALA A 22 18.07 11.34 -26.91
CA ALA A 22 17.18 11.36 -25.74
C ALA A 22 15.90 10.54 -25.97
N VAL A 23 15.29 10.60 -27.16
CA VAL A 23 14.11 9.78 -27.51
C VAL A 23 14.44 8.29 -27.53
N VAL A 24 15.56 7.90 -28.15
CA VAL A 24 16.00 6.50 -28.19
C VAL A 24 16.32 5.99 -26.78
N LEU A 25 17.04 6.78 -25.98
CA LEU A 25 17.30 6.50 -24.57
C LEU A 25 15.98 6.36 -23.80
N ALA A 26 15.05 7.29 -23.93
CA ALA A 26 13.75 7.23 -23.26
C ALA A 26 12.97 5.96 -23.66
N GLN A 27 12.93 5.60 -24.95
CA GLN A 27 12.25 4.40 -25.42
C GLN A 27 12.93 3.09 -24.99
N ALA A 28 14.26 3.07 -24.90
CA ALA A 28 15.01 1.91 -24.43
C ALA A 28 14.82 1.70 -22.92
N PHE A 29 14.72 2.78 -22.16
CA PHE A 29 14.53 2.76 -20.70
C PHE A 29 13.06 2.81 -20.27
N THR A 30 12.09 2.83 -21.19
CA THR A 30 10.66 2.77 -20.85
C THR A 30 10.31 1.36 -20.37
N PRO A 31 9.85 1.17 -19.11
CA PRO A 31 9.41 -0.12 -18.60
C PRO A 31 8.21 -0.65 -19.39
N ARG A 32 8.30 -1.85 -19.97
CA ARG A 32 7.19 -2.49 -20.71
C ARG A 32 6.78 -3.85 -20.16
N ALA A 33 7.62 -4.49 -19.34
CA ALA A 33 7.32 -5.77 -18.74
C ALA A 33 6.49 -5.58 -17.47
N ARG A 34 5.27 -6.12 -17.46
CA ARG A 34 4.39 -6.14 -16.28
C ARG A 34 4.73 -7.36 -15.42
N LEU A 35 5.04 -7.16 -14.14
CA LEU A 35 5.19 -8.26 -13.18
C LEU A 35 3.85 -8.95 -12.85
N ALA A 36 2.74 -8.36 -13.31
CA ALA A 36 1.35 -8.82 -13.14
C ALA A 36 1.12 -10.31 -13.49
N ALA A 37 1.95 -10.90 -14.34
CA ALA A 37 1.81 -12.29 -14.77
C ALA A 37 1.79 -13.29 -13.59
N LEU A 38 2.49 -13.00 -12.48
CA LEU A 38 2.51 -13.88 -11.29
C LEU A 38 1.20 -13.84 -10.46
N SER A 39 0.42 -12.77 -10.61
CA SER A 39 -0.76 -12.46 -9.80
C SER A 39 -2.09 -12.58 -10.54
N SER A 40 -2.05 -12.65 -11.88
CA SER A 40 -3.23 -12.49 -12.76
C SER A 40 -4.34 -13.55 -12.59
N ASP A 41 -4.02 -14.75 -12.13
CA ASP A 41 -5.02 -15.81 -11.90
C ASP A 41 -5.68 -15.79 -10.52
N LEU A 42 -5.10 -15.06 -9.56
CA LEU A 42 -5.61 -15.06 -8.19
C LEU A 42 -6.83 -14.13 -8.09
N LYS A 43 -8.00 -14.73 -7.85
CA LYS A 43 -9.26 -13.98 -7.65
C LYS A 43 -9.46 -13.71 -6.16
N LEU A 44 -9.47 -12.44 -5.76
CA LEU A 44 -9.65 -12.02 -4.36
C LEU A 44 -10.92 -12.62 -3.73
N GLU A 45 -12.01 -12.67 -4.49
CA GLU A 45 -13.30 -13.18 -4.02
C GLU A 45 -13.23 -14.64 -3.57
N THR A 46 -12.42 -15.47 -4.23
CA THR A 46 -12.26 -16.89 -3.89
C THR A 46 -11.07 -17.14 -2.96
N ALA A 47 -10.02 -16.32 -3.07
CA ALA A 47 -8.80 -16.47 -2.28
C ALA A 47 -8.99 -16.08 -0.82
N ILE A 48 -9.85 -15.10 -0.54
CA ILE A 48 -10.15 -14.68 0.83
C ILE A 48 -11.33 -15.53 1.35
N PRO A 49 -11.17 -16.30 2.44
CA PRO A 49 -12.21 -17.16 2.96
C PRO A 49 -13.38 -16.34 3.52
N ARG A 50 -14.61 -16.86 3.36
CA ARG A 50 -15.81 -16.24 3.95
C ARG A 50 -15.98 -16.55 5.44
N ALA A 51 -15.24 -17.51 5.97
CA ALA A 51 -15.19 -17.83 7.39
C ALA A 51 -13.84 -18.45 7.76
N PHE A 52 -13.30 -18.09 8.93
CA PHE A 52 -12.02 -18.58 9.44
C PHE A 52 -11.88 -18.22 10.93
N ALA A 53 -11.25 -19.07 11.74
CA ALA A 53 -10.92 -18.77 13.15
C ALA A 53 -12.08 -18.16 14.00
N GLY A 54 -13.33 -18.53 13.72
CA GLY A 54 -14.53 -17.97 14.37
C GLY A 54 -15.11 -16.70 13.73
N TRP A 55 -14.38 -16.06 12.80
CA TRP A 55 -14.87 -14.98 11.95
C TRP A 55 -15.75 -15.51 10.83
N ARG A 56 -16.82 -14.78 10.50
CA ARG A 56 -17.72 -15.09 9.39
C ARG A 56 -18.16 -13.80 8.71
N VAL A 57 -18.35 -13.82 7.39
CA VAL A 57 -18.93 -12.68 6.68
C VAL A 57 -20.31 -12.37 7.26
N ASP A 58 -20.50 -11.12 7.66
CA ASP A 58 -21.77 -10.59 8.14
C ASP A 58 -22.67 -10.28 6.94
N ASN A 59 -23.62 -11.18 6.66
CA ASN A 59 -24.60 -11.02 5.58
C ASN A 59 -25.77 -10.10 5.97
N GLY A 60 -25.86 -9.68 7.25
CA GLY A 60 -26.98 -8.90 7.79
C GLY A 60 -26.75 -7.39 7.76
N THR A 61 -25.50 -6.95 7.59
CA THR A 61 -25.19 -5.53 7.44
C THR A 61 -25.30 -5.17 5.97
N VAL A 62 -26.28 -4.33 5.60
CA VAL A 62 -26.37 -3.70 4.28
C VAL A 62 -24.99 -3.18 3.95
N ALA A 63 -24.36 -3.72 2.89
CA ALA A 63 -23.08 -3.23 2.38
C ALA A 63 -23.17 -1.71 2.39
N GLN A 64 -22.28 -1.05 3.14
CA GLN A 64 -22.21 0.41 3.21
C GLN A 64 -22.40 0.88 1.77
N VAL A 65 -23.50 1.58 1.48
CA VAL A 65 -23.89 1.87 0.09
C VAL A 65 -22.77 2.70 -0.50
N ILE A 66 -21.81 2.04 -1.14
CA ILE A 66 -20.73 2.71 -1.82
C ILE A 66 -21.43 3.40 -2.97
N ASN A 67 -21.28 4.72 -3.03
CA ASN A 67 -21.88 5.52 -4.09
C ASN A 67 -21.53 4.85 -5.44
N PRO A 68 -22.49 4.58 -6.34
CA PRO A 68 -22.22 3.93 -7.63
C PRO A 68 -21.11 4.62 -8.44
N GLN A 69 -20.96 5.94 -8.30
CA GLN A 69 -19.88 6.71 -8.92
C GLN A 69 -18.51 6.41 -8.29
N GLN A 70 -18.44 6.18 -6.98
CA GLN A 70 -17.23 5.69 -6.31
C GLN A 70 -16.89 4.27 -6.76
N VAL A 71 -17.87 3.38 -6.90
CA VAL A 71 -17.63 2.02 -7.41
C VAL A 71 -17.10 2.06 -8.84
N ALA A 72 -17.67 2.91 -9.70
CA ALA A 72 -17.19 3.10 -11.07
C ALA A 72 -15.75 3.62 -11.12
N LEU A 73 -15.40 4.60 -10.29
CA LEU A 73 -14.04 5.11 -10.16
C LEU A 73 -13.06 4.05 -9.61
N LEU A 74 -13.48 3.26 -8.61
CA LEU A 74 -12.66 2.18 -8.07
C LEU A 74 -12.39 1.10 -9.12
N ASN A 75 -13.37 0.79 -9.98
CA ASN A 75 -13.24 -0.21 -11.04
C ASN A 75 -12.37 0.25 -12.22
N THR A 76 -12.23 1.57 -12.46
CA THR A 76 -11.23 2.07 -13.41
C THR A 76 -9.83 2.08 -12.83
N LEU A 77 -9.68 2.22 -11.51
CA LEU A 77 -8.39 2.31 -10.84
C LEU A 77 -7.80 0.94 -10.43
N TYR A 78 -8.65 -0.05 -10.15
CA TYR A 78 -8.24 -1.34 -9.62
C TYR A 78 -8.65 -2.49 -10.53
N ALA A 79 -7.73 -3.45 -10.69
CA ALA A 79 -8.00 -4.69 -11.40
C ALA A 79 -8.95 -5.60 -10.61
N GLN A 80 -8.84 -5.60 -9.28
CA GLN A 80 -9.76 -6.32 -8.39
C GLN A 80 -9.96 -5.55 -7.09
N THR A 81 -11.19 -5.56 -6.57
CA THR A 81 -11.51 -5.03 -5.24
C THR A 81 -12.29 -6.07 -4.45
N LEU A 82 -12.08 -6.10 -3.14
CA LEU A 82 -12.83 -6.91 -2.20
C LEU A 82 -13.21 -6.06 -0.98
N THR A 83 -14.50 -5.96 -0.70
CA THR A 83 -15.01 -5.31 0.50
C THR A 83 -15.92 -6.28 1.23
N ARG A 84 -15.60 -6.59 2.50
CA ARG A 84 -16.39 -7.50 3.34
C ARG A 84 -16.41 -7.01 4.78
N THR A 85 -17.53 -7.20 5.46
CA THR A 85 -17.61 -7.09 6.92
C THR A 85 -17.62 -8.49 7.51
N TYR A 86 -16.79 -8.75 8.51
CA TYR A 86 -16.77 -9.98 9.28
C TYR A 86 -17.34 -9.72 10.68
N ILE A 87 -18.10 -10.68 11.19
CA ILE A 87 -18.51 -10.77 12.57
C ILE A 87 -17.68 -11.85 13.27
N GLY A 88 -17.13 -11.52 14.43
CA GLY A 88 -16.33 -12.40 15.26
C GLY A 88 -17.17 -13.15 16.31
N PRO A 89 -16.55 -14.07 17.06
CA PRO A 89 -17.24 -14.95 18.01
C PRO A 89 -17.91 -14.22 19.18
N THR A 90 -17.50 -13.00 19.51
CA THR A 90 -18.09 -12.17 20.57
C THR A 90 -19.05 -11.09 20.03
N GLY A 91 -19.37 -11.15 18.73
CA GLY A 91 -20.24 -10.18 18.05
C GLY A 91 -19.51 -8.93 17.55
N GLU A 92 -18.18 -8.91 17.67
CA GLU A 92 -17.32 -7.85 17.17
C GLU A 92 -17.36 -7.77 15.63
N ARG A 93 -17.21 -6.57 15.07
CA ARG A 93 -17.28 -6.36 13.62
C ARG A 93 -16.03 -5.71 13.08
N VAL A 94 -15.50 -6.31 12.01
CA VAL A 94 -14.30 -5.84 11.32
C VAL A 94 -14.60 -5.68 9.83
N MET A 95 -14.29 -4.51 9.28
CA MET A 95 -14.41 -4.22 7.86
C MET A 95 -13.07 -4.47 7.17
N LEU A 96 -13.05 -5.36 6.18
CA LEU A 96 -11.92 -5.65 5.32
C LEU A 96 -12.13 -4.99 3.95
N SER A 97 -11.11 -4.28 3.47
CA SER A 97 -11.03 -3.74 2.11
C SER A 97 -9.68 -4.10 1.50
N ILE A 98 -9.70 -4.76 0.35
CA ILE A 98 -8.49 -5.07 -0.43
C ILE A 98 -8.67 -4.50 -1.83
N ALA A 99 -7.72 -3.70 -2.28
CA ALA A 99 -7.68 -3.17 -3.64
C ALA A 99 -6.38 -3.60 -4.33
N TYR A 100 -6.49 -4.21 -5.50
CA TYR A 100 -5.37 -4.72 -6.28
C TYR A 100 -5.29 -4.02 -7.64
N GLY A 101 -4.13 -3.49 -7.99
CA GLY A 101 -3.81 -2.92 -9.29
C GLY A 101 -2.76 -3.76 -10.01
N ALA A 102 -3.06 -4.20 -11.24
CA ALA A 102 -2.16 -5.02 -12.05
C ALA A 102 -0.96 -4.23 -12.64
N ALA A 103 -0.97 -2.90 -12.57
CA ALA A 103 0.13 -2.06 -13.05
C ALA A 103 0.16 -0.74 -12.28
N GLN A 104 1.24 -0.47 -11.55
CA GLN A 104 1.54 0.86 -11.00
C GLN A 104 2.33 1.69 -12.02
N ALA A 105 1.65 2.19 -13.04
CA ALA A 105 2.21 3.15 -14.00
C ALA A 105 1.30 4.38 -14.12
N GLY A 106 1.88 5.58 -14.06
CA GLY A 106 1.15 6.84 -14.22
C GLY A 106 0.13 7.11 -13.11
N GLU A 107 -1.09 7.54 -13.47
CA GLU A 107 -2.19 7.95 -12.57
C GLU A 107 -2.85 6.79 -11.78
N LEU A 108 -2.44 5.54 -12.02
CA LEU A 108 -2.94 4.33 -11.33
C LEU A 108 -2.13 4.02 -10.06
N GLU A 109 -1.78 5.05 -9.31
CA GLU A 109 -1.09 4.89 -8.04
C GLU A 109 -2.12 4.56 -6.95
N LEU A 110 -1.91 3.46 -6.20
CA LEU A 110 -2.76 3.15 -5.05
C LEU A 110 -2.74 4.33 -4.07
N HIS A 111 -3.84 5.06 -4.01
CA HIS A 111 -3.95 6.19 -3.11
C HIS A 111 -3.99 5.71 -1.67
N ARG A 112 -3.26 6.41 -0.80
CA ARG A 112 -3.22 6.11 0.61
C ARG A 112 -4.58 6.41 1.26
N PRO A 113 -5.02 5.61 2.26
CA PRO A 113 -6.28 5.85 2.94
C PRO A 113 -6.44 7.27 3.48
N GLU A 114 -5.36 7.90 3.96
CA GLU A 114 -5.38 9.28 4.48
C GLU A 114 -5.98 10.26 3.47
N VAL A 115 -5.58 10.16 2.20
CA VAL A 115 -6.03 11.07 1.14
C VAL A 115 -7.52 10.87 0.87
N CYS A 116 -7.95 9.61 0.75
CA CYS A 116 -9.34 9.28 0.46
C CYS A 116 -10.29 9.67 1.61
N TYR A 117 -9.88 9.44 2.86
CA TYR A 117 -10.70 9.78 4.02
C TYR A 117 -10.82 11.30 4.19
N VAL A 118 -9.73 12.06 4.01
CA VAL A 118 -9.78 13.53 4.02
C VAL A 118 -10.68 14.07 2.90
N ALA A 119 -10.57 13.52 1.68
CA ALA A 119 -11.44 13.89 0.57
C ALA A 119 -12.93 13.58 0.83
N GLN A 120 -13.23 12.59 1.67
CA GLN A 120 -14.58 12.25 2.13
C GLN A 120 -15.03 13.08 3.35
N GLY A 121 -14.23 14.05 3.80
CA GLY A 121 -14.54 14.95 4.91
C GLY A 121 -14.17 14.40 6.30
N PHE A 122 -13.51 13.25 6.40
CA PHE A 122 -13.01 12.75 7.68
C PHE A 122 -11.82 13.58 8.15
N GLN A 123 -11.75 13.79 9.47
CA GLN A 123 -10.54 14.26 10.14
C GLN A 123 -9.68 13.05 10.50
N ILE A 124 -8.40 13.09 10.15
CA ILE A 124 -7.43 12.09 10.59
C ILE A 124 -6.82 12.57 11.91
N ARG A 125 -6.93 11.75 12.95
CA ARG A 125 -6.39 12.01 14.28
C ARG A 125 -5.41 10.91 14.65
N GLY A 126 -4.32 11.29 15.33
CA GLY A 126 -3.28 10.34 15.69
C GLY A 126 -2.72 9.57 14.50
N GLY A 127 -2.07 8.47 14.80
CA GLY A 127 -1.43 7.61 13.82
C GLY A 127 -0.26 6.86 14.45
N GLY A 128 0.18 5.79 13.81
CA GLY A 128 1.30 5.03 14.32
C GLY A 128 1.76 3.94 13.38
N HIS A 129 2.94 3.43 13.67
CA HIS A 129 3.47 2.23 13.05
C HIS A 129 3.30 1.06 14.01
N ALA A 130 2.86 -0.07 13.48
CA ALA A 130 2.81 -1.34 14.17
C ALA A 130 3.48 -2.40 13.29
N SER A 131 3.71 -3.58 13.84
CA SER A 131 4.18 -4.73 13.09
C SER A 131 3.29 -5.92 13.39
N LEU A 132 2.73 -6.53 12.36
CA LEU A 132 1.98 -7.78 12.46
C LEU A 132 2.94 -8.94 12.21
N GLN A 133 3.00 -9.89 13.13
CA GLN A 133 3.72 -11.15 12.92
C GLN A 133 2.81 -12.15 12.21
N ALA A 134 3.22 -12.59 11.03
CA ALA A 134 2.57 -13.63 10.25
C ALA A 134 3.58 -14.76 10.00
N ASP A 135 3.54 -15.82 10.80
CA ASP A 135 4.56 -16.88 10.81
C ASP A 135 5.98 -16.30 11.02
N ALA A 136 6.91 -16.57 10.10
CA ALA A 136 8.29 -16.06 10.12
C ALA A 136 8.43 -14.63 9.52
N THR A 137 7.31 -14.03 9.13
CA THR A 137 7.25 -12.79 8.36
C THR A 137 6.70 -11.64 9.21
N ARG A 138 7.41 -10.51 9.24
CA ARG A 138 6.97 -9.28 9.92
C ARG A 138 6.39 -8.27 8.92
N VAL A 139 5.08 -8.05 8.97
CA VAL A 139 4.39 -7.11 8.09
C VAL A 139 4.34 -5.72 8.75
N PRO A 140 4.91 -4.67 8.15
CA PRO A 140 4.76 -3.31 8.67
C PRO A 140 3.32 -2.82 8.45
N VAL A 141 2.68 -2.37 9.53
CA VAL A 141 1.28 -1.92 9.54
C VAL A 141 1.24 -0.44 9.89
N GLN A 142 0.50 0.33 9.10
CA GLN A 142 0.15 1.71 9.37
C GLN A 142 -1.17 1.76 10.13
N ARG A 143 -1.24 2.58 11.18
CA ARG A 143 -2.45 2.84 11.96
C ARG A 143 -2.84 4.29 11.85
N LEU A 144 -4.13 4.57 11.75
CA LEU A 144 -4.69 5.92 11.81
C LEU A 144 -6.11 5.89 12.39
N LEU A 145 -6.54 6.97 13.02
CA LEU A 145 -7.92 7.16 13.46
C LEU A 145 -8.60 8.16 12.54
N ALA A 146 -9.65 7.72 11.85
CA ALA A 146 -10.50 8.61 11.06
C ALA A 146 -11.78 8.94 11.84
N SER A 147 -12.16 10.22 11.89
CA SER A 147 -13.36 10.69 12.59
C SER A 147 -14.22 11.57 11.70
N LEU A 148 -15.54 11.36 11.71
CA LEU A 148 -16.54 12.20 11.04
C LEU A 148 -17.78 12.33 11.94
N GLY A 149 -17.96 13.51 12.54
CA GLY A 149 -19.02 13.73 13.53
C GLY A 149 -18.90 12.77 14.72
N ALA A 150 -19.95 11.98 14.97
CA ALA A 150 -19.96 10.95 16.03
C ALA A 150 -19.28 9.62 15.61
N ARG A 151 -18.94 9.45 14.33
CA ARG A 151 -18.28 8.23 13.84
C ARG A 151 -16.79 8.33 14.08
N SER A 152 -16.24 7.33 14.75
CA SER A 152 -14.81 7.12 14.95
C SER A 152 -14.43 5.76 14.39
N GLU A 153 -13.39 5.74 13.57
CA GLU A 153 -12.97 4.56 12.82
C GLU A 153 -11.44 4.39 12.93
N PRO A 154 -10.97 3.53 13.84
CA PRO A 154 -9.58 3.06 13.84
C PRO A 154 -9.32 2.22 12.59
N ILE A 155 -8.18 2.44 11.95
CA ILE A 155 -7.82 1.81 10.67
C ILE A 155 -6.40 1.28 10.77
N SER A 156 -6.20 0.02 10.38
CA SER A 156 -4.89 -0.61 10.16
C SER A 156 -4.76 -0.96 8.68
N TYR A 157 -3.63 -0.62 8.05
CA TYR A 157 -3.42 -0.94 6.64
C TYR A 157 -1.95 -1.15 6.29
N TRP A 158 -1.70 -1.81 5.17
CA TRP A 158 -0.39 -1.81 4.51
C TRP A 158 -0.57 -1.77 3.00
N MET A 159 0.50 -1.39 2.30
CA MET A 159 0.55 -1.41 0.85
C MET A 159 1.72 -2.26 0.40
N ARG A 160 1.47 -3.16 -0.55
CA ARG A 160 2.49 -3.90 -1.29
C ARG A 160 2.68 -3.27 -2.67
N VAL A 161 3.92 -3.12 -3.11
CA VAL A 161 4.28 -2.72 -4.47
C VAL A 161 5.33 -3.68 -4.99
N GLY A 162 4.98 -4.51 -5.98
CA GLY A 162 5.80 -5.66 -6.35
C GLY A 162 6.04 -6.54 -5.13
N ASP A 163 7.29 -6.91 -4.86
CA ASP A 163 7.62 -7.78 -3.74
C ASP A 163 7.76 -7.07 -2.38
N ASP A 164 7.71 -5.74 -2.35
CA ASP A 164 7.99 -4.95 -1.15
C ASP A 164 6.69 -4.46 -0.47
N VAL A 165 6.59 -4.61 0.86
CA VAL A 165 5.62 -3.87 1.67
C VAL A 165 6.25 -2.55 2.08
N ILE A 166 5.67 -1.44 1.66
CA ILE A 166 6.31 -0.13 1.80
C ILE A 166 5.94 0.52 3.14
N PRO A 167 6.89 0.72 4.08
CA PRO A 167 6.72 1.69 5.14
C PRO A 167 6.82 3.12 4.57
N SER A 168 5.99 4.04 5.07
CA SER A 168 5.94 5.42 4.60
C SER A 168 7.28 6.15 4.73
N GLY A 169 7.80 6.76 3.65
CA GLY A 169 8.96 7.66 3.71
C GLY A 169 9.82 7.74 2.44
N MET A 170 10.95 8.46 2.52
CA MET A 170 11.91 8.68 1.42
C MET A 170 12.51 7.40 0.81
N GLN A 171 12.47 6.27 1.52
CA GLN A 171 12.90 4.96 1.02
C GLN A 171 12.07 4.50 -0.20
N GLN A 172 10.82 4.98 -0.31
CA GLN A 172 9.92 4.71 -1.42
C GLN A 172 10.45 5.20 -2.77
N GLN A 173 11.17 6.33 -2.79
CA GLN A 173 11.70 6.90 -4.04
C GLN A 173 12.92 6.14 -4.55
N VAL A 174 13.77 5.63 -3.65
CA VAL A 174 14.96 4.86 -4.02
C VAL A 174 14.60 3.47 -4.54
N SER A 175 13.63 2.79 -3.92
CA SER A 175 13.15 1.50 -4.42
C SER A 175 12.45 1.63 -5.77
N ARG A 176 11.62 2.67 -5.97
CA ARG A 176 11.01 2.97 -7.28
C ARG A 176 12.04 3.25 -8.36
N LEU A 177 13.09 4.01 -8.06
CA LEU A 177 14.16 4.30 -9.02
C LEU A 177 14.91 3.00 -9.40
N LYS A 178 15.27 2.16 -8.43
CA LYS A 178 15.96 0.88 -8.68
C LYS A 178 15.10 -0.10 -9.48
N GLN A 179 13.79 -0.16 -9.23
CA GLN A 179 12.87 -1.04 -9.96
C GLN A 179 12.56 -0.49 -11.36
N GLY A 180 12.40 0.82 -11.52
CA GLY A 180 12.21 1.48 -12.82
C GLY A 180 13.43 1.29 -13.74
N LEU A 181 14.64 1.34 -13.20
CA LEU A 181 15.88 1.05 -13.93
C LEU A 181 16.00 -0.42 -14.40
N ARG A 182 15.22 -1.35 -13.82
CA ARG A 182 15.11 -2.75 -14.27
C ARG A 182 14.05 -2.97 -15.35
N GLY A 183 13.31 -1.93 -15.75
CA GLY A 183 12.33 -1.99 -16.83
C GLY A 183 11.00 -2.65 -16.44
N TRP A 184 10.67 -2.70 -15.15
CA TRP A 184 9.47 -3.38 -14.64
C TRP A 184 8.41 -2.39 -14.13
N ILE A 185 7.14 -2.68 -14.43
CA ILE A 185 5.98 -2.01 -13.80
C ILE A 185 5.49 -2.93 -12.69
N PRO A 186 5.68 -2.58 -11.39
CA PRO A 186 5.23 -3.41 -10.29
C PRO A 186 3.70 -3.41 -10.19
N ASP A 187 3.13 -4.50 -9.73
CA ASP A 187 1.74 -4.52 -9.30
C ASP A 187 1.60 -3.90 -7.91
N GLY A 188 0.37 -3.68 -7.46
CA GLY A 188 0.10 -3.01 -6.20
C GLY A 188 -1.07 -3.62 -5.45
N LEU A 189 -0.99 -3.65 -4.13
CA LEU A 189 -2.08 -4.06 -3.27
C LEU A 189 -2.20 -3.14 -2.06
N LEU A 190 -3.40 -2.64 -1.77
CA LEU A 190 -3.75 -1.99 -0.51
C LEU A 190 -4.61 -2.98 0.28
N PHE A 191 -4.12 -3.38 1.45
CA PHE A 191 -4.88 -4.16 2.41
C PHE A 191 -5.26 -3.25 3.57
N ARG A 192 -6.56 -3.11 3.84
CA ARG A 192 -7.08 -2.24 4.90
C ARG A 192 -8.08 -2.99 5.76
N VAL A 193 -7.93 -2.84 7.06
CA VAL A 193 -8.86 -3.32 8.08
C VAL A 193 -9.31 -2.14 8.93
N SER A 194 -10.60 -2.03 9.17
CA SER A 194 -11.16 -0.99 10.03
C SER A 194 -12.30 -1.48 10.92
N THR A 195 -12.56 -0.74 11.98
CA THR A 195 -13.62 -1.02 12.97
C THR A 195 -14.31 0.28 13.33
N ILE A 196 -15.59 0.26 13.72
CA ILE A 196 -16.24 1.45 14.26
C ILE A 196 -16.11 1.41 15.78
N ALA A 197 -15.27 2.29 16.34
CA ALA A 197 -14.98 2.32 17.76
C ALA A 197 -14.46 3.71 18.20
N THR A 198 -14.83 4.12 19.40
CA THR A 198 -14.28 5.32 20.06
C THR A 198 -12.98 5.01 20.80
N ASP A 199 -12.89 3.84 21.45
CA ASP A 199 -11.65 3.37 22.05
C ASP A 199 -10.76 2.69 21.01
N THR A 200 -9.54 3.23 20.85
CA THR A 200 -8.63 2.84 19.77
C THR A 200 -7.76 1.64 20.11
N ALA A 201 -7.37 1.46 21.37
CA ALA A 201 -6.42 0.41 21.73
C ALA A 201 -7.04 -1.01 21.61
N PRO A 202 -8.24 -1.28 22.16
CA PRO A 202 -8.92 -2.57 21.95
C PRO A 202 -9.28 -2.79 20.48
N ALA A 203 -9.65 -1.72 19.76
CA ALA A 203 -9.93 -1.80 18.34
C ALA A 203 -8.70 -2.26 17.54
N TYR A 204 -7.52 -1.68 17.78
CA TYR A 204 -6.30 -2.10 17.09
C TYR A 204 -5.88 -3.54 17.44
N GLN A 205 -6.07 -3.97 18.68
CA GLN A 205 -5.80 -5.37 19.09
C GLN A 205 -6.74 -6.35 18.38
N MET A 206 -8.03 -6.00 18.27
CA MET A 206 -9.01 -6.79 17.52
C MET A 206 -8.64 -6.89 16.03
N GLN A 207 -8.25 -5.77 15.42
CA GLN A 207 -7.79 -5.75 14.03
C GLN A 207 -6.55 -6.62 13.84
N GLU A 208 -5.59 -6.56 14.77
CA GLU A 208 -4.37 -7.36 14.74
C GLU A 208 -4.67 -8.86 14.79
N ARG A 209 -5.54 -9.28 15.71
CA ARG A 209 -6.04 -10.66 15.79
C ARG A 209 -6.72 -11.09 14.49
N PHE A 210 -7.64 -10.27 13.96
CA PHE A 210 -8.33 -10.56 12.70
C PHE A 210 -7.34 -10.76 11.54
N MET A 211 -6.33 -9.89 11.43
CA MET A 211 -5.33 -9.96 10.37
C MET A 211 -4.44 -11.20 10.52
N ALA A 212 -4.01 -11.54 11.74
CA ALA A 212 -3.25 -12.76 12.01
C ALA A 212 -4.05 -14.02 11.65
N ASP A 213 -5.29 -14.11 12.16
CA ASP A 213 -6.21 -15.22 11.90
C ASP A 213 -6.46 -15.41 10.39
N LEU A 214 -6.69 -14.31 9.66
CA LEU A 214 -6.90 -14.35 8.21
C LEU A 214 -5.66 -14.86 7.49
N LEU A 215 -4.48 -14.30 7.77
CA LEU A 215 -3.24 -14.68 7.11
C LEU A 215 -2.89 -16.15 7.36
N GLN A 216 -3.16 -16.68 8.56
CA GLN A 216 -2.97 -18.09 8.87
C GLN A 216 -3.96 -19.00 8.11
N SER A 217 -5.18 -18.52 7.85
CA SER A 217 -6.24 -19.31 7.20
C SER A 217 -6.12 -19.43 5.69
N VAL A 218 -5.42 -18.50 5.03
CA VAL A 218 -5.21 -18.53 3.58
C VAL A 218 -4.01 -19.42 3.21
N ASP A 219 -4.03 -19.96 1.99
CA ASP A 219 -2.92 -20.76 1.47
C ASP A 219 -1.64 -19.92 1.29
N PRO A 220 -0.45 -20.54 1.20
CA PRO A 220 0.82 -19.82 1.10
C PRO A 220 0.94 -18.90 -0.11
N ARG A 221 0.30 -19.23 -1.25
CA ARG A 221 0.32 -18.38 -2.46
C ARG A 221 -0.50 -17.12 -2.20
N THR A 222 -1.69 -17.25 -1.65
CA THR A 222 -2.53 -16.10 -1.26
C THR A 222 -1.85 -15.26 -0.18
N ARG A 223 -1.26 -15.89 0.83
CA ARG A 223 -0.51 -15.17 1.88
C ARG A 223 0.59 -14.29 1.29
N ARG A 224 1.46 -14.88 0.46
CA ARG A 224 2.53 -14.15 -0.25
C ARG A 224 1.99 -13.03 -1.14
N PHE A 225 0.85 -13.24 -1.78
CA PHE A 225 0.20 -12.21 -2.58
C PHE A 225 -0.26 -11.01 -1.72
N LEU A 226 -0.76 -11.26 -0.50
CA LEU A 226 -1.26 -10.21 0.40
C LEU A 226 -0.13 -9.43 1.10
N ILE A 227 0.96 -10.09 1.48
CA ILE A 227 2.00 -9.50 2.33
C ILE A 227 3.39 -9.43 1.67
N GLY A 228 3.53 -9.89 0.42
CA GLY A 228 4.82 -9.99 -0.28
C GLY A 228 5.74 -11.10 0.28
N PRO A 229 6.87 -11.38 -0.40
CA PRO A 229 7.97 -12.16 0.17
C PRO A 229 8.67 -11.31 1.23
N VAL A 230 8.09 -11.22 2.42
CA VAL A 230 8.71 -10.43 3.48
C VAL A 230 10.03 -11.06 3.88
N SER A 231 11.11 -10.31 3.64
CA SER A 231 12.46 -10.66 4.09
C SER A 231 12.49 -10.76 5.61
N PRO A 232 13.23 -11.72 6.20
CA PRO A 232 13.45 -11.73 7.64
C PRO A 232 14.02 -10.37 8.07
N SER A 233 13.47 -9.82 9.15
CA SER A 233 13.79 -8.49 9.68
C SER A 233 15.30 -8.24 9.68
N ARG A 234 15.75 -7.21 8.97
CA ARG A 234 17.11 -6.70 9.11
C ARG A 234 17.15 -5.67 10.24
N ASP A 235 16.74 -6.08 11.43
CA ASP A 235 16.99 -5.32 12.65
C ASP A 235 18.38 -5.73 13.16
N GLY A 236 19.37 -4.85 12.98
CA GLY A 236 20.71 -5.05 13.56
C GLY A 236 21.83 -4.34 12.80
N ALA A 237 21.90 -3.02 12.88
CA ALA A 237 23.16 -2.25 12.89
C ALA A 237 22.87 -0.75 13.09
N HIS A 238 22.57 -0.36 14.31
CA HIS A 238 22.99 0.95 14.80
C HIS A 238 23.68 0.69 16.14
N PRO A 239 25.03 0.70 16.23
CA PRO A 239 25.67 0.74 17.52
C PRO A 239 25.25 2.05 18.19
N ALA A 240 24.65 1.93 19.37
CA ALA A 240 24.48 3.05 20.28
C ALA A 240 25.87 3.65 20.50
N ALA A 241 26.04 4.92 20.10
CA ALA A 241 27.21 5.68 20.48
C ALA A 241 27.08 5.99 21.98
N ASP A 242 27.88 5.29 22.78
CA ASP A 242 28.24 5.73 24.12
C ASP A 242 28.82 7.15 24.04
N ALA A 243 28.20 8.06 24.76
CA ALA A 243 28.80 9.31 25.18
C ALA A 243 28.47 9.53 26.66
N SER A 244 29.05 8.69 27.51
CA SER A 244 29.30 9.04 28.91
C SER A 244 30.35 10.16 28.94
N VAL A 245 29.90 11.41 29.00
CA VAL A 245 30.77 12.52 29.38
C VAL A 245 30.81 12.56 30.90
N ALA A 246 32.03 12.37 31.40
CA ALA A 246 32.41 12.49 32.80
C ALA A 246 32.03 13.86 33.39
N ALA A 247 31.38 13.84 34.54
CA ALA A 247 31.38 14.96 35.48
C ALA A 247 32.22 14.54 36.69
N THR A 248 33.44 15.06 36.73
CA THR A 248 34.37 14.99 37.86
C THR A 248 33.85 15.91 38.96
N ALA A 249 33.69 15.37 40.17
CA ALA A 249 33.50 16.11 41.42
C ALA A 249 34.79 16.88 41.78
N PRO A 250 34.80 17.81 42.75
CA PRO A 250 34.32 17.61 44.13
C PRO A 250 33.09 18.42 44.52
#